data_AF-A0A383D4X8-F1
#
_entry.id   AF-A0A383D4X8-F1
#
_cell.length_a   1.000
_cell.length_b   1.000
_cell.length_c   1.000
_cell.angle_alpha   90.00
_cell.angle_beta   90.00
_cell.angle_gamma   90.00
#
_symmetry.space_group_name_H-M   'P 1'
#
loop_
_entity.id
_entity.type
_entity.pdbx_description
1 polymer ?
#
loop_
_entity_poly.entity_id
_entity_poly.type
_entity_poly.pdbx_seq_one_letter_code
_entity_poly.pdbx_strand_id
1 'polypeptide(L)'
;MNSQLSIEDIFLESDREAQRFRWSGTFSDYLKIVIDNPQISRLSHSLIYDAIVSEGVDSTPDGQSVYGLFKNSLFGLEAPLDRVVQYFASSAQ
;
A
#
# COMPACT_ATOMS: atom_id res chain seq x y z
N MET A 1 -4.39 -21.98 22.98
CA MET A 1 -3.14 -21.19 22.90
C MET A 1 -3.49 -19.85 22.31
N ASN A 2 -3.99 -18.91 23.13
CA ASN A 2 -4.24 -17.54 22.72
C ASN A 2 -3.09 -16.69 23.25
N SER A 3 -2.09 -16.42 22.41
CA SER A 3 -1.19 -15.32 22.71
C SER A 3 -1.96 -14.03 22.43
N GLN A 4 -2.44 -13.37 23.48
CA GLN A 4 -2.77 -11.96 23.39
C GLN A 4 -1.46 -11.24 23.05
N LEU A 5 -1.35 -10.69 21.84
CA LEU A 5 -0.26 -9.77 21.53
C LEU A 5 -0.30 -8.63 22.55
N SER A 6 0.82 -8.39 23.22
CA SER A 6 0.98 -7.21 24.06
C SER A 6 1.09 -5.96 23.18
N ILE A 7 0.84 -4.78 23.76
CA ILE A 7 1.00 -3.51 23.04
C ILE A 7 2.47 -3.34 22.62
N GLU A 8 3.39 -3.80 23.45
CA GLU A 8 4.83 -3.83 23.17
C GLU A 8 5.15 -4.67 21.93
N ASP A 9 4.48 -5.82 21.74
CA ASP A 9 4.67 -6.66 20.56
C ASP A 9 4.23 -5.94 19.27
N ILE A 10 3.15 -5.15 19.33
CA ILE A 10 2.66 -4.36 18.20
C ILE A 10 3.67 -3.28 17.81
N PHE A 11 4.22 -2.56 18.79
CA PHE A 11 5.24 -1.55 18.53
C PHE A 11 6.51 -2.16 17.94
N LEU A 12 6.96 -3.30 18.49
CA LEU A 12 8.15 -3.99 18.00
C LEU A 12 7.98 -4.44 16.54
N GLU A 13 6.81 -4.94 16.17
CA GLU A 13 6.51 -5.34 14.79
C GLU A 13 6.47 -4.13 13.85
N SER A 14 5.86 -3.01 14.28
CA SER A 14 5.86 -1.76 13.52
C SER A 14 7.28 -1.26 13.26
N ASP A 15 8.16 -1.29 14.25
CA ASP A 15 9.55 -0.86 14.10
C ASP A 15 10.34 -1.79 13.16
N ARG A 16 10.10 -3.10 13.23
CA ARG A 16 10.70 -4.08 12.32
C ARG A 16 10.29 -3.84 10.86
N GLU A 17 9.00 -3.67 10.61
CA GLU A 17 8.49 -3.39 9.26
C GLU A 17 9.01 -2.06 8.73
N ALA A 18 9.12 -1.02 9.57
CA ALA A 18 9.72 0.26 9.20
C ALA A 18 11.20 0.12 8.79
N GLN A 19 11.94 -0.82 9.38
CA GLN A 19 13.33 -1.08 9.03
C GLN A 19 13.51 -1.99 7.81
N ARG A 20 12.51 -2.82 7.50
CA ARG A 20 12.58 -3.88 6.48
C ARG A 20 12.96 -3.38 5.08
N PHE A 21 12.48 -2.20 4.70
CA PHE A 21 12.72 -1.60 3.39
C PHE A 21 13.68 -0.39 3.44
N ARG A 22 14.48 -0.25 4.49
CA ARG A 22 15.47 0.83 4.56
C ARG A 22 16.57 0.60 3.54
N TRP A 23 16.75 1.60 2.68
CA TRP A 23 17.86 1.66 1.75
C TRP A 23 18.95 2.61 2.28
N SER A 24 20.21 2.24 2.06
CA SER A 24 21.38 3.08 2.34
C SER A 24 22.39 2.97 1.20
N GLY A 25 23.03 4.08 0.86
CA GLY A 25 23.98 4.15 -0.24
C GLY A 25 24.20 5.59 -0.70
N THR A 26 25.03 5.77 -1.72
CA THR A 26 25.21 7.09 -2.35
C THR A 26 24.10 7.34 -3.38
N PHE A 27 23.88 8.62 -3.73
CA PHE A 27 22.97 8.95 -4.81
C PHE A 27 23.34 8.28 -6.14
N SER A 28 24.62 8.04 -6.40
CA SER A 28 25.10 7.31 -7.59
C SER A 28 24.63 5.86 -7.60
N ASP A 29 24.65 5.19 -6.43
CA ASP A 29 24.17 3.82 -6.31
C ASP A 29 22.64 3.74 -6.51
N TYR A 30 21.90 4.72 -5.99
CA TYR A 30 20.47 4.85 -6.27
C TYR A 30 20.19 5.07 -7.76
N LEU A 31 20.95 5.94 -8.43
CA LEU A 31 20.74 6.20 -9.86
C LEU A 31 21.01 4.97 -10.73
N LYS A 32 22.01 4.14 -10.41
CA LYS A 32 22.22 2.87 -11.12
C LYS A 32 20.98 1.97 -11.02
N ILE A 33 20.40 1.86 -9.82
CA ILE A 33 19.17 1.09 -9.58
C ILE A 33 18.00 1.64 -10.42
N VAL A 34 17.83 2.96 -10.47
CA VAL A 34 16.76 3.59 -11.27
C VAL A 34 17.00 3.46 -12.78
N ILE A 35 18.25 3.49 -13.24
CA ILE A 35 18.59 3.25 -14.64
C ILE A 35 18.21 1.81 -15.05
N ASP A 36 18.52 0.84 -14.20
CA ASP A 36 18.19 -0.57 -14.43
C ASP A 36 16.67 -0.82 -14.34
N ASN A 37 15.99 -0.13 -13.42
CA ASN A 37 14.54 -0.20 -13.26
C ASN A 37 13.92 1.18 -12.98
N PRO A 38 13.46 1.89 -14.03
CA PRO A 38 12.85 3.22 -13.89
C PRO A 38 11.57 3.25 -13.04
N GLN A 39 10.94 2.10 -12.78
CA GLN A 39 9.74 2.02 -11.93
C GLN A 39 10.04 2.38 -10.46
N ILE A 40 11.31 2.38 -10.05
CA ILE A 40 11.74 2.67 -8.67
C ILE A 40 11.60 4.17 -8.33
N SER A 41 11.63 5.06 -9.33
CA SER A 41 11.52 6.51 -9.12
C SER A 41 10.07 7.03 -9.27
N ARG A 42 9.07 6.17 -9.12
CA ARG A 42 7.65 6.53 -9.24
C ARG A 42 7.16 7.35 -8.03
N LEU A 43 6.08 8.09 -8.23
CA LEU A 43 5.40 8.83 -7.16
C LEU A 43 4.82 7.87 -6.12
N SER A 44 4.87 8.26 -4.85
CA SER A 44 4.26 7.49 -3.76
C SER A 44 2.77 7.23 -3.98
N HIS A 45 2.05 8.19 -4.58
CA HIS A 45 0.63 8.03 -4.91
C HIS A 45 0.38 6.93 -5.93
N SER A 46 1.22 6.82 -6.98
CA SER A 46 1.13 5.75 -7.97
C SER A 46 1.45 4.38 -7.33
N LEU A 47 2.47 4.32 -6.46
CA LEU A 47 2.83 3.08 -5.76
C LEU A 47 1.69 2.56 -4.88
N ILE A 48 1.05 3.46 -4.11
CA ILE A 48 -0.06 3.07 -3.24
C ILE A 48 -1.29 2.68 -4.07
N TYR A 49 -1.62 3.44 -5.12
CA TYR A 49 -2.73 3.09 -6.00
C TYR A 49 -2.55 1.70 -6.61
N ASP A 50 -1.38 1.44 -7.22
CA ASP A 50 -1.05 0.16 -7.85
C ASP A 50 -1.14 -0.99 -6.83
N ALA A 51 -0.66 -0.78 -5.60
CA ALA A 51 -0.75 -1.77 -4.52
C ALA A 51 -2.19 -2.05 -4.06
N ILE A 52 -3.09 -1.07 -4.12
CA ILE A 52 -4.51 -1.28 -3.77
C ILE A 52 -5.22 -2.09 -4.85
N VAL A 53 -4.97 -1.77 -6.13
CA VAL A 53 -5.66 -2.42 -7.25
C VAL A 53 -5.04 -3.76 -7.65
N SER A 54 -3.82 -4.08 -7.19
CA SER A 54 -3.14 -5.35 -7.53
C SER A 54 -3.88 -6.59 -7.05
N GLU A 55 -4.66 -6.47 -5.97
CA GLU A 55 -5.50 -7.55 -5.44
C GLU A 55 -6.87 -7.66 -6.14
N GLY A 56 -7.09 -6.90 -7.20
CA GLY A 56 -8.33 -6.86 -7.97
C GLY A 56 -9.36 -5.85 -7.46
N VAL A 57 -10.25 -5.44 -8.36
CA VAL A 57 -11.37 -4.52 -8.06
C VAL A 57 -12.64 -5.15 -8.62
N ASP A 58 -13.53 -5.55 -7.73
CA ASP A 58 -14.86 -6.07 -8.05
C ASP A 58 -15.90 -4.93 -7.97
N SER A 59 -17.12 -5.19 -8.43
CA SER A 59 -18.26 -4.29 -8.24
C SER A 59 -19.40 -5.01 -7.56
N THR A 60 -20.04 -4.36 -6.56
CA THR A 60 -21.27 -4.86 -5.98
C THR A 60 -22.42 -4.78 -6.99
N PRO A 61 -23.56 -5.48 -6.75
CA PRO A 61 -24.76 -5.32 -7.59
C PRO A 61 -25.26 -3.87 -7.67
N ASP A 62 -24.99 -3.06 -6.65
CA ASP A 62 -25.34 -1.64 -6.59
C ASP A 62 -24.28 -0.73 -7.26
N GLY A 63 -23.24 -1.32 -7.86
CA GLY A 63 -22.19 -0.62 -8.62
C GLY A 63 -21.06 -0.02 -7.77
N GLN A 64 -20.93 -0.40 -6.50
CA GLN A 64 -19.85 0.09 -5.64
C GLN A 64 -18.56 -0.72 -5.85
N SER A 65 -17.43 -0.04 -5.93
CA SER A 65 -16.11 -0.68 -6.01
C SER A 65 -15.79 -1.46 -4.73
N VAL A 66 -15.36 -2.71 -4.88
CA VAL A 66 -14.84 -3.54 -3.80
C VAL A 66 -13.39 -3.87 -4.11
N TYR A 67 -12.48 -3.30 -3.34
CA TYR A 67 -11.04 -3.50 -3.50
C TYR A 67 -10.60 -4.80 -2.80
N GLY A 68 -10.01 -5.72 -3.56
CA GLY A 68 -9.62 -7.04 -3.06
C GLY A 68 -8.73 -6.99 -1.83
N LEU A 69 -7.83 -6.00 -1.77
CA LEU A 69 -6.92 -5.75 -0.64
C LEU A 69 -7.65 -5.63 0.70
N PHE A 70 -8.88 -5.11 0.70
CA PHE A 70 -9.64 -4.84 1.93
C PHE A 70 -10.80 -5.81 2.17
N LYS A 71 -11.10 -6.71 1.23
CA LYS A 71 -12.31 -7.55 1.17
C LYS A 71 -12.65 -8.31 2.46
N ASN A 72 -11.63 -8.71 3.23
CA ASN A 72 -11.80 -9.52 4.44
C ASN A 72 -11.35 -8.79 5.72
N SER A 73 -11.15 -7.47 5.66
CA SER A 73 -10.59 -6.69 6.78
C SER A 73 -11.37 -5.42 7.08
N LEU A 74 -11.93 -4.76 6.06
CA LEU A 74 -12.70 -3.53 6.22
C LEU A 74 -14.08 -3.70 5.58
N PHE A 75 -15.13 -3.69 6.39
CA PHE A 75 -16.51 -3.92 5.96
C PHE A 75 -17.34 -2.65 6.10
N GLY A 76 -18.23 -2.37 5.14
CA GLY A 76 -19.14 -1.21 5.20
C GLY A 76 -18.44 0.13 4.93
N LEU A 77 -17.23 0.08 4.38
CA LEU A 77 -16.39 1.24 4.07
C LEU A 77 -16.16 1.40 2.56
N GLU A 78 -17.00 0.80 1.72
CA GLU A 78 -16.83 0.77 0.26
C GLU A 78 -16.78 2.19 -0.30
N ALA A 79 -17.76 3.04 0.04
CA ALA A 79 -17.81 4.44 -0.40
C ALA A 79 -16.63 5.32 0.10
N PRO A 80 -16.26 5.32 1.39
CA PRO A 80 -15.09 6.08 1.83
C PRO A 80 -13.76 5.54 1.29
N LEU A 81 -13.61 4.21 1.14
CA LEU A 81 -12.42 3.62 0.52
C LEU A 81 -12.32 4.05 -0.94
N ASP A 82 -13.41 4.02 -1.69
CA ASP A 82 -13.44 4.45 -3.09
C ASP A 82 -12.97 5.90 -3.26
N ARG A 83 -13.38 6.81 -2.38
CA ARG A 83 -12.89 8.21 -2.37
C ARG A 83 -11.39 8.31 -2.13
N VAL A 84 -10.85 7.52 -1.20
CA VAL A 84 -9.42 7.48 -0.89
C VAL A 84 -8.63 6.92 -2.07
N VAL A 85 -9.12 5.85 -2.69
CA VAL A 85 -8.48 5.27 -3.88
C VAL A 85 -8.51 6.27 -5.05
N GLN A 86 -9.63 6.96 -5.26
CA GLN A 86 -9.73 7.98 -6.30
C GLN A 86 -8.77 9.15 -6.07
N TYR A 87 -8.52 9.53 -4.81
CA TYR A 87 -7.49 10.50 -4.46
C TYR A 87 -6.09 10.03 -4.89
N PHE A 88 -5.72 8.79 -4.60
CA PHE A 88 -4.44 8.23 -5.04
C PHE A 88 -4.36 8.14 -6.57
N ALA A 89 -5.42 7.70 -7.23
CA ALA A 89 -5.49 7.61 -8.69
C ALA A 89 -5.30 8.97 -9.38
N SER A 90 -5.99 10.01 -8.89
CA SER A 90 -5.89 11.37 -9.43
C SER A 90 -4.53 12.02 -9.18
N SER A 91 -3.86 11.65 -8.09
CA SER A 91 -2.54 12.18 -7.70
C SER A 91 -1.37 11.35 -8.24
N ALA A 92 -1.65 10.25 -8.95
CA ALA A 92 -0.65 9.36 -9.53
C ALA A 92 -0.10 9.82 -10.90
N GLN A 93 -0.55 10.99 -11.39
CA GLN A 93 -0.15 11.61 -12.66
C GLN A 93 1.10 12.49 -12.55
#